data_AF-A0A257ZUW5-F1
#
_entry.id   AF-A0A257ZUW5-F1
#
_cell.length_a   1.000
_cell.length_b   1.000
_cell.length_c   1.000
_cell.angle_alpha   90.00
_cell.angle_beta   90.00
_cell.angle_gamma   90.00
#
_symmetry.space_group_name_H-M   'P 1'
#
loop_
_entity.id
_entity.type
_entity.pdbx_description
1 polymer ?
#
loop_
_entity_poly.entity_id
_entity_poly.type
_entity_poly.pdbx_seq_one_letter_code
_entity_poly.pdbx_strand_id
1 'polypeptide(L)'
;MAKSGWKTVTRALKKELRTLAAGPAKPGKPAKPVSPLAPAGFPLLPVIRGVAFAAVEAGVRYQNRKDVMLVRLAPGTAMAGVFTKSTTRSACVRDCQAKLALTARGAGGEAGGEAGAAIIVNSGNSNAFTGKLGDAAVTAVTGAVATALDLPPSRVFSSSTGVIGEPLPHERITAQVPALAAALNEDAIEMAAHAMMTTDTFPKGAAATLEGDGGPIHIAGIAKGSGMIAPDMATMLVYIFTDAKVAPATLQKLLSRNVDATFNSITV
;
A
#
# COMPACT_ATOMS: atom_id res chain seq x y z
N MET A 1 20.79 15.34 -51.23
CA MET A 1 20.46 16.05 -49.97
C MET A 1 20.01 15.03 -48.93
N ALA A 2 20.88 14.63 -47.99
CA ALA A 2 20.54 13.68 -46.93
C ALA A 2 20.55 14.40 -45.57
N LYS A 3 19.37 14.77 -45.07
CA LYS A 3 19.17 15.28 -43.71
C LYS A 3 18.48 14.19 -42.88
N SER A 4 19.19 13.37 -42.10
CA SER A 4 18.50 12.55 -41.08
C SER A 4 19.31 11.96 -39.91
N GLY A 5 20.65 11.97 -39.89
CA GLY A 5 21.39 11.25 -38.82
C GLY A 5 21.55 11.99 -37.48
N TRP A 6 21.65 13.33 -37.50
CA TRP A 6 22.21 14.06 -36.36
C TRP A 6 21.32 14.06 -35.11
N LYS A 7 19.99 14.09 -35.25
CA LYS A 7 19.04 14.10 -34.12
C LYS A 7 19.10 12.80 -33.31
N THR A 8 19.28 11.67 -34.00
CA THR A 8 19.41 10.35 -33.38
C THR A 8 20.72 10.26 -32.60
N VAL A 9 21.81 10.75 -33.19
CA VAL A 9 23.13 10.85 -32.54
C VAL A 9 23.06 11.77 -31.32
N THR A 10 22.38 12.92 -31.41
CA THR A 10 22.21 13.83 -30.26
C THR A 10 21.39 13.20 -29.13
N ARG A 11 20.37 12.40 -29.44
CA ARG A 11 19.56 11.71 -28.43
C ARG A 11 20.36 10.60 -27.74
N ALA A 12 21.17 9.86 -28.49
CA ALA A 12 22.07 8.85 -27.96
C ALA A 12 23.12 9.48 -27.03
N LEU A 13 23.81 10.53 -27.48
CA LEU A 13 24.80 11.25 -26.68
C LEU A 13 24.19 11.86 -25.41
N LYS A 14 22.98 12.42 -25.47
CA LYS A 14 22.29 12.91 -24.25
C LYS A 14 21.95 11.81 -23.25
N LYS A 15 21.62 10.61 -23.74
CA LYS A 15 21.37 9.44 -22.89
C LYS A 15 22.67 9.00 -22.22
N GLU A 16 23.74 8.88 -23.01
CA GLU A 16 25.07 8.50 -22.55
C GLU A 16 25.62 9.51 -21.52
N LEU A 17 25.47 10.81 -21.79
CA LEU A 17 25.87 11.88 -20.88
C LEU A 17 25.08 11.86 -19.56
N ARG A 18 23.79 11.50 -19.58
CA ARG A 18 22.99 11.29 -18.35
C ARG A 18 23.44 10.07 -17.57
N THR A 19 23.93 9.04 -18.25
CA THR A 19 24.41 7.81 -17.64
C THR A 19 25.79 8.03 -17.02
N LEU A 20 26.65 8.82 -17.67
CA LEU A 20 27.97 9.23 -17.18
C LEU A 20 27.89 10.30 -16.07
N ALA A 21 26.88 11.17 -16.11
CA ALA A 21 26.62 12.17 -15.06
C ALA A 21 25.93 11.57 -13.82
N ALA A 22 25.41 10.33 -13.91
CA ALA A 22 25.05 9.55 -12.74
C ALA A 22 26.36 9.10 -12.06
N GLY A 23 26.93 9.98 -11.24
CA GLY A 23 28.08 9.65 -10.41
C GLY A 23 27.82 8.43 -9.52
N PRO A 24 28.86 7.86 -8.89
CA PRO A 24 28.72 6.71 -8.00
C PRO A 24 27.65 7.00 -6.95
N ALA A 25 26.80 6.00 -6.68
CA ALA A 25 25.74 6.09 -5.68
C ALA A 25 26.35 6.65 -4.39
N LYS A 26 25.78 7.76 -3.87
CA LYS A 26 26.25 8.36 -2.61
C LYS A 26 26.30 7.26 -1.54
N PRO A 27 27.38 7.17 -0.75
CA PRO A 27 27.47 6.17 0.31
C PRO A 27 26.22 6.25 1.18
N GLY A 28 25.61 5.09 1.42
CA GLY A 28 24.36 4.98 2.17
C GLY A 28 24.53 5.64 3.54
N LYS A 29 23.51 6.41 3.97
CA LYS A 29 23.49 6.91 5.35
C LYS A 29 23.60 5.70 6.30
N PRO A 30 24.34 5.82 7.41
CA PRO A 30 24.41 4.76 8.41
C PRO A 30 22.99 4.33 8.82
N ALA A 31 22.80 3.03 9.03
CA ALA A 31 21.52 2.48 9.45
C ALA A 31 21.06 3.21 10.72
N LYS A 32 19.79 3.62 10.74
CA LYS A 32 19.23 4.27 11.93
C LYS A 32 19.30 3.30 13.11
N PRO A 33 19.63 3.77 14.32
CA PRO A 33 19.56 2.92 15.50
C PRO A 33 18.15 2.36 15.64
N VAL A 34 18.06 1.06 15.94
CA VAL A 34 16.78 0.40 16.21
C VAL A 34 16.20 0.98 17.51
N SER A 35 14.88 1.19 17.54
CA SER A 35 14.23 1.74 18.73
C SER A 35 14.45 0.82 19.95
N PRO A 36 14.69 1.36 21.17
CA PRO A 36 14.74 0.54 22.38
C PRO A 36 13.40 -0.13 22.70
N LEU A 37 12.30 0.31 22.07
CA LEU A 37 10.97 -0.28 22.16
C LEU A 37 10.71 -1.35 21.09
N ALA A 38 11.69 -1.66 20.23
CA ALA A 38 11.52 -2.70 19.23
C ALA A 38 11.41 -4.07 19.94
N PRO A 39 10.43 -4.91 19.55
CA PRO A 39 10.38 -6.29 20.02
C PRO A 39 11.60 -7.06 19.50
N ALA A 40 11.86 -8.23 20.08
CA ALA A 40 12.99 -9.09 19.69
C ALA A 40 12.95 -9.53 18.21
N GLY A 41 11.76 -9.56 17.61
CA GLY A 41 11.54 -9.88 16.20
C GLY A 41 10.12 -9.56 15.78
N PHE A 42 9.83 -9.76 14.49
CA PHE A 42 8.46 -9.71 14.00
C PHE A 42 7.68 -10.91 14.57
N PRO A 43 6.45 -10.72 15.08
CA PRO A 43 5.69 -11.82 15.63
C PRO A 43 5.27 -12.79 14.53
N LEU A 44 5.16 -14.08 14.88
CA LEU A 44 4.56 -15.07 13.99
C LEU A 44 3.07 -14.75 13.83
N LEU A 45 2.63 -14.52 12.60
CA LEU A 45 1.23 -14.25 12.27
C LEU A 45 0.59 -15.50 11.66
N PRO A 46 -0.68 -15.81 11.96
CA PRO A 46 -1.38 -16.92 11.30
C PRO A 46 -1.61 -16.60 9.82
N VAL A 47 -1.66 -17.66 9.00
CA VAL A 47 -2.13 -17.55 7.62
C VAL A 47 -3.60 -17.17 7.62
N ILE A 48 -3.94 -16.11 6.88
CA ILE A 48 -5.32 -15.69 6.69
C ILE A 48 -5.80 -16.25 5.36
N ARG A 49 -6.66 -17.28 5.42
CA ARG A 49 -7.21 -17.93 4.22
C ARG A 49 -7.84 -16.90 3.28
N GLY A 50 -7.49 -16.99 2.00
CA GLY A 50 -8.00 -16.07 0.96
C GLY A 50 -7.27 -14.73 0.90
N VAL A 51 -6.14 -14.57 1.60
CA VAL A 51 -5.28 -13.39 1.53
C VAL A 51 -3.87 -13.80 1.10
N ALA A 52 -3.37 -13.16 0.05
CA ALA A 52 -2.01 -13.36 -0.43
C ALA A 52 -1.27 -12.03 -0.53
N PHE A 53 0.03 -12.05 -0.27
CA PHE A 53 0.89 -10.88 -0.17
C PHE A 53 2.06 -10.99 -1.14
N ALA A 54 2.52 -9.87 -1.65
CA ALA A 54 3.77 -9.75 -2.38
C ALA A 54 4.40 -8.39 -2.08
N ALA A 55 5.72 -8.31 -2.18
CA ALA A 55 6.41 -7.02 -2.15
C ALA A 55 7.65 -7.03 -3.04
N VAL A 56 7.92 -5.88 -3.64
CA VAL A 56 8.97 -5.68 -4.63
C VAL A 56 9.74 -4.38 -4.36
N GLU A 57 10.95 -4.32 -4.88
CA GLU A 57 11.70 -3.07 -5.02
C GLU A 57 11.29 -2.41 -6.34
N ALA A 58 10.42 -1.40 -6.26
CA ALA A 58 10.09 -0.55 -7.40
C ALA A 58 11.04 0.66 -7.50
N GLY A 59 11.76 0.96 -6.43
CA GLY A 59 12.66 2.10 -6.39
C GLY A 59 11.88 3.42 -6.46
N VAL A 60 10.74 3.51 -5.78
CA VAL A 60 9.95 4.74 -5.65
C VAL A 60 10.81 5.83 -4.99
N ARG A 61 11.52 5.46 -3.92
CA ARG A 61 12.50 6.32 -3.25
C ARG A 61 13.72 5.56 -2.75
N TYR A 62 13.51 4.35 -2.21
CA TYR A 62 14.57 3.56 -1.61
C TYR A 62 15.30 2.73 -2.66
N GLN A 63 16.50 2.27 -2.35
CA GLN A 63 17.31 1.39 -3.20
C GLN A 63 17.71 0.18 -2.36
N ASN A 64 17.82 -0.99 -2.97
CA ASN A 64 18.12 -2.27 -2.30
C ASN A 64 17.12 -2.58 -1.18
N ARG A 65 15.85 -2.19 -1.39
CA ARG A 65 14.80 -2.28 -0.38
C ARG A 65 13.43 -2.34 -1.07
N LYS A 66 12.63 -3.32 -0.67
CA LYS A 66 11.22 -3.40 -1.06
C LYS A 66 10.47 -2.17 -0.57
N ASP A 67 9.74 -1.52 -1.47
CA ASP A 67 9.05 -0.27 -1.21
C ASP A 67 7.64 -0.22 -1.82
N VAL A 68 7.19 -1.33 -2.41
CA VAL A 68 5.82 -1.54 -2.85
C VAL A 68 5.35 -2.92 -2.39
N MET A 69 4.18 -2.97 -1.73
CA MET A 69 3.48 -4.23 -1.45
C MET A 69 2.14 -4.29 -2.19
N LEU A 70 1.77 -5.51 -2.56
CA LEU A 70 0.46 -5.87 -3.11
C LEU A 70 -0.17 -6.93 -2.20
N VAL A 71 -1.45 -6.74 -1.92
CA VAL A 71 -2.30 -7.73 -1.24
C VAL A 71 -3.42 -8.11 -2.19
N ARG A 72 -3.63 -9.40 -2.41
CA ARG A 72 -4.81 -9.94 -3.10
C ARG A 72 -5.74 -10.58 -2.08
N LEU A 73 -7.02 -10.28 -2.23
CA LEU A 73 -8.11 -10.71 -1.36
C LEU A 73 -9.11 -11.52 -2.17
N ALA A 74 -9.55 -12.64 -1.63
CA ALA A 74 -10.44 -13.58 -2.30
C ALA A 74 -11.80 -12.94 -2.68
N PRO A 75 -12.48 -13.48 -3.70
CA PRO A 75 -13.90 -13.22 -3.98
C PRO A 75 -14.77 -13.16 -2.71
N GLY A 76 -15.70 -12.21 -2.65
CA GLY A 76 -16.58 -12.05 -1.48
C GLY A 76 -15.98 -11.27 -0.30
N THR A 77 -14.72 -10.83 -0.37
CA THR A 77 -14.09 -10.11 0.75
C THR A 77 -14.81 -8.81 1.08
N ALA A 78 -15.29 -8.70 2.32
CA ALA A 78 -15.85 -7.47 2.88
C ALA A 78 -14.72 -6.46 3.17
N MET A 79 -14.95 -5.20 2.78
CA MET A 79 -14.00 -4.11 2.98
C MET A 79 -14.59 -3.07 3.94
N ALA A 80 -13.79 -2.62 4.91
CA ALA A 80 -14.11 -1.52 5.81
C ALA A 80 -12.88 -0.61 5.93
N GLY A 81 -13.10 0.67 6.23
CA GLY A 81 -12.01 1.62 6.31
C GLY A 81 -12.34 2.83 7.16
N VAL A 82 -11.29 3.38 7.76
CA VAL A 82 -11.27 4.68 8.45
C VAL A 82 -10.07 5.44 7.92
N PHE A 83 -10.22 6.75 7.73
CA PHE A 83 -9.22 7.57 7.04
C PHE A 83 -8.97 8.85 7.82
N THR A 84 -7.84 9.49 7.54
CA THR A 84 -7.54 10.83 8.06
C THR A 84 -8.67 11.82 7.75
N LYS A 85 -8.97 12.69 8.72
CA LYS A 85 -9.89 13.82 8.57
C LYS A 85 -9.20 15.07 8.02
N SER A 86 -7.92 14.97 7.66
CA SER A 86 -7.17 16.08 7.08
C SER A 86 -7.90 16.66 5.85
N THR A 87 -7.99 17.99 5.81
CA THR A 87 -8.50 18.73 4.65
C THR A 87 -7.58 18.59 3.44
N THR A 88 -6.34 18.13 3.65
CA THR A 88 -5.30 17.98 2.64
C THR A 88 -4.91 16.51 2.38
N ARG A 89 -5.86 15.60 2.64
CA ARG A 89 -5.71 14.16 2.41
C ARG A 89 -5.32 13.83 0.95
N SER A 90 -4.50 12.79 0.78
CA SER A 90 -3.92 12.40 -0.51
C SER A 90 -4.95 11.90 -1.52
N ALA A 91 -4.56 11.85 -2.80
CA ALA A 91 -5.39 11.29 -3.87
C ALA A 91 -5.86 9.87 -3.53
N CYS A 92 -4.97 9.03 -2.97
CA CYS A 92 -5.28 7.66 -2.53
C CYS A 92 -6.43 7.61 -1.52
N VAL A 93 -6.43 8.51 -0.52
CA VAL A 93 -7.48 8.52 0.50
C VAL A 93 -8.84 8.83 -0.12
N ARG A 94 -8.92 9.84 -1.00
CA ARG A 94 -10.16 10.24 -1.65
C ARG A 94 -10.72 9.12 -2.53
N ASP A 95 -9.85 8.45 -3.29
CA ASP A 95 -10.19 7.31 -4.13
C ASP A 95 -10.73 6.13 -3.30
N CYS A 96 -10.04 5.74 -2.22
CA CYS A 96 -10.49 4.68 -1.32
C CYS A 96 -11.83 5.00 -0.65
N GLN A 97 -12.04 6.26 -0.22
CA GLN A 97 -13.32 6.72 0.33
C GLN A 97 -14.47 6.56 -0.69
N ALA A 98 -14.24 6.95 -1.95
CA ALA A 98 -15.24 6.81 -3.01
C ALA A 98 -15.58 5.34 -3.28
N LYS A 99 -14.57 4.46 -3.37
CA LYS A 99 -14.74 3.02 -3.60
C LYS A 99 -15.50 2.32 -2.48
N LEU A 100 -15.21 2.64 -1.21
CA LEU A 100 -15.96 2.10 -0.08
C LEU A 100 -17.42 2.60 -0.06
N ALA A 101 -17.65 3.87 -0.40
CA ALA A 101 -19.00 4.42 -0.47
C ALA A 101 -19.86 3.75 -1.55
N LEU A 102 -19.28 3.36 -2.69
CA LEU A 102 -19.98 2.59 -3.73
C LEU A 102 -20.41 1.21 -3.21
N THR A 103 -19.52 0.53 -2.50
CA THR A 103 -19.79 -0.79 -1.91
C THR A 103 -20.91 -0.71 -0.87
N ALA A 104 -20.88 0.30 0.00
CA ALA A 104 -21.89 0.49 1.05
C ALA A 104 -23.30 0.78 0.50
N ARG A 105 -23.41 1.34 -0.72
CA ARG A 105 -24.69 1.68 -1.35
C ARG A 105 -25.27 0.54 -2.20
N GLY A 106 -24.62 -0.62 -2.24
CA GLY A 106 -24.97 -1.70 -3.19
C GLY A 106 -24.78 -1.30 -4.66
N ALA A 107 -24.16 -0.14 -4.92
CA ALA A 107 -23.99 0.44 -6.25
C ALA A 107 -22.73 -0.07 -6.97
N GLY A 108 -22.03 -1.04 -6.40
CA GLY A 108 -20.91 -1.74 -7.03
C GLY A 108 -21.30 -2.73 -8.12
N GLY A 109 -22.62 -2.86 -8.41
CA GLY A 109 -23.19 -3.92 -9.23
C GLY A 109 -23.17 -5.27 -8.51
N GLU A 110 -23.93 -6.25 -9.02
CA GLU A 110 -23.92 -7.64 -8.49
C GLU A 110 -22.48 -8.22 -8.48
N ALA A 111 -21.66 -7.85 -9.46
CA ALA A 111 -20.25 -8.26 -9.56
C ALA A 111 -19.30 -7.65 -8.51
N GLY A 112 -19.63 -6.51 -7.90
CA GLY A 112 -18.70 -5.79 -7.00
C GLY A 112 -18.51 -6.46 -5.62
N GLY A 113 -19.54 -7.19 -5.16
CA GLY A 113 -19.46 -7.99 -3.93
C GLY A 113 -18.85 -9.37 -4.17
N GLU A 114 -19.04 -9.93 -5.36
CA GLU A 114 -18.56 -11.26 -5.73
C GLU A 114 -17.10 -11.25 -6.19
N ALA A 115 -16.61 -10.15 -6.78
CA ALA A 115 -15.21 -10.03 -7.17
C ALA A 115 -14.26 -9.99 -5.96
N GLY A 116 -13.02 -10.44 -6.19
CA GLY A 116 -11.92 -10.24 -5.25
C GLY A 116 -11.64 -8.76 -5.00
N ALA A 117 -10.63 -8.48 -4.18
CA ALA A 117 -10.13 -7.14 -3.99
C ALA A 117 -8.61 -7.14 -3.94
N ALA A 118 -8.02 -5.95 -4.07
CA ALA A 118 -6.59 -5.78 -3.89
C ALA A 118 -6.26 -4.49 -3.14
N ILE A 119 -5.14 -4.52 -2.43
CA ILE A 119 -4.56 -3.34 -1.79
C ILE A 119 -3.14 -3.18 -2.32
N ILE A 120 -2.81 -2.03 -2.89
CA ILE A 120 -1.47 -1.69 -3.36
C ILE A 120 -0.94 -0.51 -2.54
N VAL A 121 0.26 -0.68 -1.96
CA VAL A 121 0.83 0.32 -1.06
C VAL A 121 2.27 0.59 -1.44
N ASN A 122 2.61 1.87 -1.59
CA ASN A 122 4.00 2.29 -1.76
C ASN A 122 4.50 3.08 -0.55
N SER A 123 5.77 2.92 -0.24
CA SER A 123 6.51 3.77 0.68
C SER A 123 7.45 4.72 -0.07
N GLY A 124 7.98 5.72 0.63
CA GLY A 124 8.90 6.72 0.09
C GLY A 124 8.25 7.97 -0.50
N ASN A 125 7.03 7.89 -1.01
CA ASN A 125 6.26 9.03 -1.53
C ASN A 125 4.80 8.94 -1.06
N SER A 126 4.25 10.03 -0.52
CA SER A 126 2.89 10.07 0.06
C SER A 126 1.77 10.30 -0.95
N ASN A 127 2.10 10.74 -2.17
CA ASN A 127 1.15 11.24 -3.16
C ASN A 127 0.13 12.26 -2.58
N ALA A 128 0.55 13.03 -1.56
CA ALA A 128 -0.22 14.11 -0.98
C ALA A 128 0.24 15.45 -1.58
N PHE A 129 -0.69 16.41 -1.72
CA PHE A 129 -0.44 17.72 -2.32
C PHE A 129 0.08 17.70 -3.78
N THR A 130 -0.34 16.71 -4.57
CA THR A 130 0.08 16.53 -5.97
C THR A 130 -0.99 16.87 -7.01
N GLY A 131 -2.20 17.25 -6.56
CA GLY A 131 -3.31 17.67 -7.42
C GLY A 131 -3.67 16.61 -8.49
N LYS A 132 -3.94 17.07 -9.72
CA LYS A 132 -4.33 16.20 -10.84
C LYS A 132 -3.29 15.13 -11.19
N LEU A 133 -2.00 15.41 -10.96
CA LEU A 133 -0.94 14.41 -11.17
C LEU A 133 -1.07 13.25 -10.19
N GLY A 134 -1.47 13.54 -8.94
CA GLY A 134 -1.73 12.50 -7.95
C GLY A 134 -2.92 11.62 -8.31
N ASP A 135 -3.99 12.21 -8.84
CA ASP A 135 -5.18 11.48 -9.29
C ASP A 135 -4.89 10.57 -10.50
N ALA A 136 -4.11 11.07 -11.47
CA ALA A 136 -3.64 10.29 -12.60
C ALA A 136 -2.76 9.12 -12.14
N ALA A 137 -1.86 9.35 -11.18
CA ALA A 137 -1.00 8.33 -10.62
C ALA A 137 -1.81 7.22 -9.91
N VAL A 138 -2.82 7.58 -9.11
CA VAL A 138 -3.74 6.60 -8.48
C VAL A 138 -4.47 5.77 -9.54
N THR A 139 -5.00 6.44 -10.57
CA THR A 139 -5.71 5.77 -11.66
C THR A 139 -4.80 4.78 -12.39
N ALA A 140 -3.58 5.18 -12.72
CA ALA A 140 -2.61 4.33 -13.40
C ALA A 140 -2.19 3.12 -12.55
N VAL A 141 -1.87 3.32 -11.26
CA VAL A 141 -1.45 2.23 -10.37
C VAL A 141 -2.59 1.24 -10.13
N THR A 142 -3.77 1.75 -9.75
CA THR A 142 -4.93 0.89 -9.49
C THR A 142 -5.42 0.18 -10.74
N GLY A 143 -5.39 0.83 -11.91
CA GLY A 143 -5.74 0.24 -13.21
C GLY A 143 -4.77 -0.86 -13.65
N ALA A 144 -3.47 -0.69 -13.43
CA ALA A 144 -2.47 -1.72 -13.70
C ALA A 144 -2.70 -2.97 -12.83
N VAL A 145 -2.97 -2.79 -11.54
CA VAL A 145 -3.28 -3.89 -10.61
C VAL A 145 -4.62 -4.55 -10.97
N ALA A 146 -5.64 -3.77 -11.30
CA ALA A 146 -6.94 -4.26 -11.75
C ALA A 146 -6.79 -5.18 -12.96
N THR A 147 -6.01 -4.75 -13.97
CA THR A 147 -5.73 -5.54 -15.16
C THR A 147 -4.96 -6.82 -14.83
N ALA A 148 -3.91 -6.72 -14.02
CA ALA A 148 -3.04 -7.85 -13.70
C ALA A 148 -3.71 -8.94 -12.85
N LEU A 149 -4.72 -8.57 -12.05
CA LEU A 149 -5.44 -9.50 -11.18
C LEU A 149 -6.86 -9.82 -11.66
N ASP A 150 -7.26 -9.32 -12.83
CA ASP A 150 -8.62 -9.42 -13.35
C ASP A 150 -9.68 -8.96 -12.32
N LEU A 151 -9.46 -7.76 -11.76
CA LEU A 151 -10.33 -7.15 -10.77
C LEU A 151 -11.01 -5.90 -11.31
N PRO A 152 -12.25 -5.60 -10.87
CA PRO A 152 -12.84 -4.28 -11.09
C PRO A 152 -11.93 -3.19 -10.47
N PRO A 153 -11.65 -2.07 -11.16
CA PRO A 153 -10.86 -0.98 -10.59
C PRO A 153 -11.43 -0.41 -9.29
N SER A 154 -12.76 -0.51 -9.10
CA SER A 154 -13.47 -0.13 -7.87
C SER A 154 -13.13 -1.03 -6.67
N ARG A 155 -12.50 -2.19 -6.90
CA ARG A 155 -12.07 -3.17 -5.88
C ARG A 155 -10.56 -3.17 -5.65
N VAL A 156 -9.84 -2.21 -6.23
CA VAL A 156 -8.40 -2.01 -5.99
C VAL A 156 -8.20 -0.74 -5.17
N PHE A 157 -7.71 -0.89 -3.95
CA PHE A 157 -7.47 0.20 -3.01
C PHE A 157 -5.99 0.56 -3.01
N SER A 158 -5.67 1.86 -2.96
CA SER A 158 -4.29 2.32 -2.93
C SER A 158 -3.96 3.08 -1.64
N SER A 159 -2.70 3.03 -1.23
CA SER A 159 -2.18 3.89 -0.17
C SER A 159 -0.74 4.28 -0.47
N SER A 160 -0.37 5.50 -0.10
CA SER A 160 0.96 6.05 -0.34
C SER A 160 1.46 6.71 0.94
N THR A 161 2.73 6.51 1.28
CA THR A 161 3.34 7.11 2.47
C THR A 161 4.78 7.53 2.22
N GLY A 162 5.18 8.69 2.73
CA GLY A 162 6.51 9.25 2.51
C GLY A 162 6.49 10.76 2.31
N VAL A 163 7.32 11.26 1.40
CA VAL A 163 7.46 12.71 1.15
C VAL A 163 6.17 13.30 0.58
N ILE A 164 5.81 14.51 1.03
CA ILE A 164 4.63 15.28 0.62
C ILE A 164 5.02 16.29 -0.46
N GLY A 165 4.15 16.54 -1.43
CA GLY A 165 4.33 17.55 -2.49
C GLY A 165 5.17 17.10 -3.68
N GLU A 166 5.79 15.92 -3.62
CA GLU A 166 6.53 15.34 -4.74
C GLU A 166 5.59 14.45 -5.59
N PRO A 167 5.50 14.64 -6.93
CA PRO A 167 4.75 13.75 -7.81
C PRO A 167 5.19 12.29 -7.66
N LEU A 168 4.23 11.36 -7.60
CA LEU A 168 4.50 9.93 -7.50
C LEU A 168 5.10 9.43 -8.83
N PRO A 169 6.31 8.82 -8.84
CA PRO A 169 6.87 8.15 -10.03
C PRO A 169 6.16 6.81 -10.27
N HIS A 170 4.86 6.88 -10.57
CA HIS A 170 3.95 5.75 -10.62
C HIS A 170 4.32 4.73 -11.71
N GLU A 171 5.05 5.15 -12.75
CA GLU A 171 5.54 4.28 -13.80
C GLU A 171 6.51 3.21 -13.27
N ARG A 172 7.27 3.54 -12.21
CA ARG A 172 8.13 2.56 -11.52
C ARG A 172 7.31 1.47 -10.82
N ILE A 173 6.16 1.86 -10.27
CA ILE A 173 5.25 0.95 -9.59
C ILE A 173 4.54 0.08 -10.62
N THR A 174 3.94 0.68 -11.67
CA THR A 174 3.18 -0.06 -12.68
C THR A 174 4.04 -1.05 -13.45
N ALA A 175 5.32 -0.74 -13.70
CA ALA A 175 6.27 -1.66 -14.32
C ALA A 175 6.51 -2.94 -13.50
N GLN A 176 6.33 -2.89 -12.18
CA GLN A 176 6.56 -4.03 -11.28
C GLN A 176 5.27 -4.80 -10.93
N VAL A 177 4.10 -4.32 -11.35
CA VAL A 177 2.81 -4.98 -11.06
C VAL A 177 2.78 -6.43 -11.56
N PRO A 178 3.27 -6.78 -12.76
CA PRO A 178 3.31 -8.20 -13.18
C PRO A 178 4.13 -9.09 -12.24
N ALA A 179 5.28 -8.59 -11.77
CA ALA A 179 6.13 -9.33 -10.84
C ALA A 179 5.46 -9.46 -9.46
N LEU A 180 4.78 -8.41 -8.97
CA LEU A 180 3.99 -8.47 -7.74
C LEU A 180 2.87 -9.51 -7.84
N ALA A 181 2.10 -9.52 -8.94
CA ALA A 181 1.01 -10.46 -9.14
C ALA A 181 1.51 -11.91 -9.18
N ALA A 182 2.64 -12.16 -9.84
CA ALA A 182 3.25 -13.49 -9.91
C ALA A 182 3.84 -13.98 -8.57
N ALA A 183 4.23 -13.06 -7.67
CA ALA A 183 4.88 -13.37 -6.41
C ALA A 183 3.92 -13.47 -5.21
N LEU A 184 2.60 -13.39 -5.43
CA LEU A 184 1.59 -13.47 -4.37
C LEU A 184 1.67 -14.80 -3.60
N ASN A 185 1.85 -14.70 -2.28
CA ASN A 185 1.97 -15.84 -1.37
C ASN A 185 1.25 -15.54 -0.04
N GLU A 186 0.54 -16.52 0.52
CA GLU A 186 -0.18 -16.40 1.79
C GLU A 186 0.77 -16.20 3.00
N ASP A 187 2.01 -16.68 2.91
CA ASP A 187 3.03 -16.61 3.97
C ASP A 187 3.91 -15.34 3.93
N ALA A 188 3.56 -14.34 3.10
CA ALA A 188 4.41 -13.17 2.84
C ALA A 188 4.00 -11.89 3.59
N ILE A 189 3.19 -11.98 4.64
CA ILE A 189 2.68 -10.82 5.40
C ILE A 189 3.81 -9.99 6.08
N GLU A 190 4.85 -10.65 6.61
CA GLU A 190 6.00 -9.94 7.20
C GLU A 190 6.73 -9.09 6.16
N MET A 191 6.92 -9.65 4.95
CA MET A 191 7.54 -8.95 3.84
C MET A 191 6.72 -7.71 3.43
N ALA A 192 5.40 -7.81 3.44
CA ALA A 192 4.50 -6.70 3.19
C ALA A 192 4.66 -5.60 4.28
N ALA A 193 4.77 -5.98 5.55
CA ALA A 193 5.02 -5.05 6.65
C ALA A 193 6.32 -4.26 6.45
N HIS A 194 7.40 -4.92 6.01
CA HIS A 194 8.67 -4.25 5.70
C HIS A 194 8.58 -3.24 4.55
N ALA A 195 7.81 -3.56 3.51
CA ALA A 195 7.75 -2.74 2.29
C ALA A 195 7.05 -1.39 2.50
N MET A 196 6.07 -1.33 3.41
CA MET A 196 5.34 -0.10 3.70
C MET A 196 6.03 0.84 4.71
N MET A 197 7.05 0.36 5.44
CA MET A 197 7.80 1.17 6.42
C MET A 197 8.44 2.40 5.77
N THR A 198 8.55 3.53 6.49
CA THR A 198 9.29 4.72 6.02
C THR A 198 10.46 5.04 6.94
N THR A 199 10.16 5.71 8.04
CA THR A 199 11.11 6.10 9.08
C THR A 199 11.14 5.10 10.23
N ASP A 200 10.22 4.14 10.22
CA ASP A 200 10.15 3.01 11.12
C ASP A 200 11.51 2.31 11.22
N THR A 201 11.89 1.89 12.42
CA THR A 201 13.13 1.16 12.67
C THR A 201 12.93 -0.35 12.78
N PHE A 202 11.67 -0.81 12.83
CA PHE A 202 11.27 -2.21 12.85
C PHE A 202 9.85 -2.39 12.25
N PRO A 203 9.54 -3.55 11.63
CA PRO A 203 8.20 -3.88 11.14
C PRO A 203 7.23 -4.15 12.31
N LYS A 204 5.94 -3.85 12.13
CA LYS A 204 4.93 -4.01 13.20
C LYS A 204 3.84 -4.97 12.75
N GLY A 205 3.62 -6.01 13.55
CA GLY A 205 2.58 -7.01 13.34
C GLY A 205 1.87 -7.34 14.65
N ALA A 206 0.63 -7.82 14.56
CA ALA A 206 -0.11 -8.36 15.69
C ALA A 206 -1.12 -9.41 15.19
N ALA A 207 -1.46 -10.38 16.03
CA ALA A 207 -2.43 -11.41 15.69
C ALA A 207 -3.35 -11.75 16.87
N ALA A 208 -4.51 -12.31 16.55
CA ALA A 208 -5.40 -12.96 17.49
C ALA A 208 -6.07 -14.16 16.80
N THR A 209 -6.33 -15.20 17.58
CA THR A 209 -7.14 -16.35 17.15
C THR A 209 -8.25 -16.53 18.16
N LEU A 210 -9.47 -16.73 17.67
CA LEU A 210 -10.66 -16.93 18.51
C LEU A 210 -11.54 -18.02 17.93
N GLU A 211 -12.33 -18.66 18.79
CA GLU A 211 -13.35 -19.61 18.35
C GLU A 211 -14.60 -18.86 17.86
N GLY A 212 -15.14 -19.30 16.73
CA GLY A 212 -16.45 -18.88 16.22
C GLY A 212 -17.32 -20.08 15.84
N ASP A 213 -18.56 -19.81 15.42
CA ASP A 213 -19.55 -20.87 15.13
C ASP A 213 -19.11 -21.86 14.03
N GLY A 214 -18.11 -21.50 13.22
CA GLY A 214 -17.54 -22.33 12.15
C GLY A 214 -16.11 -22.82 12.41
N GLY A 215 -15.63 -22.75 13.65
CA GLY A 215 -14.25 -23.11 14.04
C GLY A 215 -13.34 -21.89 14.25
N PRO A 216 -12.01 -22.09 14.20
CA PRO A 216 -11.05 -21.04 14.52
C PRO A 216 -11.08 -19.92 13.47
N ILE A 217 -11.19 -18.69 13.98
CA ILE A 217 -11.08 -17.44 13.25
C ILE A 217 -9.71 -16.84 13.53
N HIS A 218 -9.02 -16.44 12.47
CA HIS A 218 -7.71 -15.83 12.52
C HIS A 218 -7.81 -14.35 12.19
N ILE A 219 -7.06 -13.54 12.93
CA ILE A 219 -6.91 -12.11 12.68
C ILE A 219 -5.41 -11.82 12.66
N ALA A 220 -4.93 -11.18 11.60
CA ALA A 220 -3.56 -10.71 11.47
C ALA A 220 -3.57 -9.26 11.02
N GLY A 221 -2.76 -8.42 11.67
CA GLY A 221 -2.65 -7.00 11.35
C GLY A 221 -1.20 -6.58 11.17
N ILE A 222 -0.97 -5.66 10.24
CA ILE A 222 0.31 -4.99 10.05
C ILE A 222 0.11 -3.48 10.11
N ALA A 223 1.08 -2.78 10.69
CA ALA A 223 1.04 -1.33 10.81
C ALA A 223 2.39 -0.68 10.48
N LYS A 224 2.35 0.56 10.01
CA LYS A 224 3.53 1.42 9.88
C LYS A 224 3.21 2.83 10.38
N GLY A 225 4.25 3.53 10.79
CA GLY A 225 4.15 4.85 11.41
C GLY A 225 5.14 4.97 12.55
N SER A 226 5.95 6.03 12.53
CA SER A 226 6.94 6.31 13.57
C SER A 226 7.22 7.80 13.75
N GLY A 227 6.42 8.66 13.10
CA GLY A 227 6.56 10.10 13.06
C GLY A 227 5.42 10.70 12.23
N MET A 228 5.02 11.93 12.55
CA MET A 228 3.78 12.52 12.01
C MET A 228 2.57 11.60 12.27
N ILE A 229 2.45 11.16 13.52
CA ILE A 229 1.34 10.33 14.02
C ILE A 229 0.62 11.13 15.09
N ALA A 230 -0.59 11.56 14.77
CA ALA A 230 -1.53 12.15 15.71
C ALA A 230 -2.96 11.68 15.36
N PRO A 231 -3.88 11.71 16.33
CA PRO A 231 -5.30 11.47 16.05
C PRO A 231 -5.80 12.37 14.92
N ASP A 232 -6.62 11.83 14.02
CA ASP A 232 -7.19 12.52 12.86
C ASP A 232 -6.18 13.05 11.80
N MET A 233 -4.88 13.00 12.08
CA MET A 233 -3.77 13.42 11.24
C MET A 233 -2.66 12.37 11.27
N ALA A 234 -2.67 11.38 10.39
CA ALA A 234 -1.53 10.48 10.39
C ALA A 234 -1.19 9.86 9.05
N THR A 235 0.12 9.82 8.83
CA THR A 235 0.81 8.97 7.84
C THR A 235 0.87 7.50 8.28
N MET A 236 0.03 7.13 9.27
CA MET A 236 -0.14 5.77 9.76
C MET A 236 -0.93 4.97 8.72
N LEU A 237 -0.39 3.81 8.35
CA LEU A 237 -1.12 2.84 7.54
C LEU A 237 -1.26 1.57 8.38
N VAL A 238 -2.49 1.06 8.45
CA VAL A 238 -2.83 -0.16 9.18
C VAL A 238 -3.70 -1.01 8.28
N TYR A 239 -3.37 -2.29 8.20
CA TYR A 239 -4.16 -3.29 7.48
C TYR A 239 -4.43 -4.46 8.42
N ILE A 240 -5.70 -4.83 8.54
CA ILE A 240 -6.15 -5.94 9.38
C ILE A 240 -6.88 -6.91 8.46
N PHE A 241 -6.48 -8.17 8.52
CA PHE A 241 -6.98 -9.27 7.71
C PHE A 241 -7.59 -10.32 8.62
N THR A 242 -8.70 -10.90 8.19
CA THR A 242 -9.34 -12.00 8.90
C THR A 242 -10.03 -12.93 7.91
N ASP A 243 -10.07 -14.22 8.24
CA ASP A 243 -10.83 -15.24 7.52
C ASP A 243 -12.27 -15.38 8.07
N ALA A 244 -12.67 -14.50 8.99
CA ALA A 244 -14.04 -14.39 9.48
C ALA A 244 -15.01 -13.96 8.36
N LYS A 245 -16.14 -14.65 8.27
CA LYS A 245 -17.26 -14.25 7.40
C LYS A 245 -18.10 -13.18 8.10
N VAL A 246 -17.78 -11.91 7.83
CA VAL A 246 -18.47 -10.76 8.44
C VAL A 246 -19.09 -9.88 7.38
N ALA A 247 -20.36 -9.53 7.56
CA ALA A 247 -21.05 -8.59 6.68
C ALA A 247 -20.36 -7.21 6.68
N PRO A 248 -20.24 -6.50 5.55
CA PRO A 248 -19.52 -5.22 5.46
C PRO A 248 -19.97 -4.17 6.48
N ALA A 249 -21.27 -4.04 6.73
CA ALA A 249 -21.81 -3.08 7.70
C ALA A 249 -21.38 -3.42 9.14
N THR A 250 -21.38 -4.71 9.50
CA THR A 250 -20.91 -5.19 10.81
C THR A 250 -19.41 -4.98 10.94
N LEU A 251 -18.63 -5.29 9.89
CA LEU A 251 -17.19 -5.09 9.88
C LEU A 251 -16.84 -3.61 10.08
N GLN A 252 -17.52 -2.71 9.38
CA GLN A 252 -17.33 -1.27 9.55
C GLN A 252 -17.70 -0.80 10.98
N LYS A 253 -18.79 -1.32 11.57
CA LYS A 253 -19.17 -0.99 12.95
C LYS A 253 -18.12 -1.45 13.96
N LEU A 254 -17.58 -2.66 13.80
CA LEU A 254 -16.50 -3.18 14.63
C LEU A 254 -15.24 -2.32 14.51
N LEU A 255 -14.86 -1.95 13.29
CA LEU A 255 -13.71 -1.07 13.05
C LEU A 255 -13.91 0.30 13.70
N SER A 256 -15.02 0.97 13.42
CA SER A 256 -15.31 2.31 13.94
C SER A 256 -15.38 2.35 15.47
N ARG A 257 -15.89 1.30 16.12
CA ARG A 257 -15.96 1.23 17.59
C ARG A 257 -14.58 1.18 18.25
N ASN A 258 -13.59 0.55 17.60
CA ASN A 258 -12.31 0.25 18.23
C ASN A 258 -11.21 1.25 17.85
N VAL A 259 -11.33 1.97 16.73
CA VAL A 259 -10.26 2.88 16.27
C VAL A 259 -9.98 4.02 17.25
N ASP A 260 -11.02 4.56 17.90
CA ASP A 260 -10.90 5.73 18.78
C ASP A 260 -10.03 5.47 20.01
N ALA A 261 -10.25 4.35 20.69
CA ALA A 261 -9.46 3.95 21.86
C ALA A 261 -8.11 3.29 21.52
N THR A 262 -7.76 3.15 20.24
CA THR A 262 -6.53 2.50 19.79
C THR A 262 -5.71 3.43 18.91
N PHE A 263 -5.84 3.32 17.59
CA PHE A 263 -5.06 4.07 16.61
C PHE A 263 -5.24 5.59 16.71
N ASN A 264 -6.46 6.05 16.96
CA ASN A 264 -6.76 7.47 17.18
C ASN A 264 -6.42 7.94 18.61
N SER A 265 -5.77 7.11 19.42
CA SER A 265 -5.23 7.49 20.74
C SER A 265 -3.70 7.54 20.75
N ILE A 266 -3.04 7.37 19.60
CA ILE A 266 -1.57 7.41 19.48
C ILE A 266 -1.09 8.79 19.06
N THR A 267 -0.08 9.31 19.76
CA THR A 267 0.68 10.52 19.38
C THR A 267 2.17 10.24 19.48
N VAL A 268 2.96 10.69 18.49
CA VAL A 268 4.43 10.51 18.42
C VAL A 268 5.12 11.82 18.11
#